data_AF-A0AA45WMX0-F1
#
_entry.id   AF-A0AA45WMX0-F1
#
_cell.length_a   1.000
_cell.length_b   1.000
_cell.length_c   1.000
_cell.angle_alpha   90.00
_cell.angle_beta   90.00
_cell.angle_gamma   90.00
#
_symmetry.space_group_name_H-M   'P 1'
#
loop_
_entity.id
_entity.type
_entity.pdbx_description
1 polymer ?
#
loop_
_entity_poly.entity_id
_entity_poly.type
_entity_poly.pdbx_seq_one_letter_code
_entity_poly.pdbx_strand_id
1 'polypeptide(L)'
;MIISIDTFSDNFGITIIKDHKVLANISLLKQKPFSEVLIKEIDRLFKEMEILPQMITKVIVNKGPGSMTGLKVGISVAKSFAYVNNIPLYSYISLDVMAYKYRFFKGRLISAINAGKSQVFFREYITTMTTIIPMHEIKVIKVEDLQKYISDNKLIVTKNLDLEGINIVKILDSLSLDGALYSLKHKTEENIFKLEPLYINNP
;
A
#
# COMPACT_ATOMS: atom_id res chain seq x y z
N MET A 1 5.00 19.16 -5.00
CA MET A 1 3.88 18.23 -5.31
C MET A 1 4.30 16.81 -4.98
N ILE A 2 3.40 15.90 -4.65
CA ILE A 2 3.73 14.54 -4.21
C ILE A 2 3.07 13.55 -5.17
N ILE A 3 3.81 12.52 -5.58
CA ILE A 3 3.26 11.35 -6.27
C ILE A 3 3.37 10.12 -5.36
N SER A 4 2.30 9.34 -5.27
CA SER A 4 2.25 8.08 -4.54
C SER A 4 1.84 6.94 -5.48
N ILE A 5 2.61 5.86 -5.47
CA ILE A 5 2.47 4.72 -6.37
C ILE A 5 2.19 3.47 -5.53
N ASP A 6 1.12 2.77 -5.86
CA ASP A 6 0.74 1.51 -5.21
C ASP A 6 0.59 0.40 -6.24
N THR A 7 1.33 -0.70 -6.07
CA THR A 7 1.39 -1.79 -7.05
C THR A 7 1.38 -3.17 -6.38
N PHE A 8 0.90 -3.29 -5.14
CA PHE A 8 0.99 -4.55 -4.40
C PHE A 8 -0.11 -5.58 -4.69
N SER A 9 -1.19 -5.23 -5.41
CA SER A 9 -2.37 -6.08 -5.62
C SER A 9 -2.70 -6.30 -7.10
N ASP A 10 -3.91 -6.76 -7.44
CA ASP A 10 -4.32 -6.98 -8.85
C ASP A 10 -4.61 -5.67 -9.59
N ASN A 11 -4.92 -4.62 -8.84
CA ASN A 11 -4.88 -3.24 -9.30
C ASN A 11 -3.57 -2.54 -8.93
N PHE A 12 -3.31 -1.46 -9.62
CA PHE A 12 -2.33 -0.45 -9.23
C PHE A 12 -3.04 0.90 -9.07
N GLY A 13 -2.40 1.83 -8.37
CA GLY A 13 -2.92 3.18 -8.30
C GLY A 13 -1.83 4.24 -8.21
N ILE A 14 -2.23 5.43 -8.63
CA ILE A 14 -1.39 6.62 -8.66
C ILE A 14 -2.21 7.73 -7.99
N THR A 15 -1.60 8.37 -7.00
CA THR A 15 -2.16 9.55 -6.35
C THR A 15 -1.21 10.73 -6.52
N ILE A 16 -1.75 11.89 -6.91
CA ILE A 16 -1.01 13.16 -6.96
C ILE A 16 -1.62 14.14 -5.97
N ILE A 17 -0.78 14.69 -5.08
CA ILE A 17 -1.19 15.65 -4.04
C ILE A 17 -0.42 16.97 -4.20
N LYS A 18 -1.15 18.08 -4.13
CA LYS A 18 -0.58 19.44 -4.08
C LYS A 18 -1.33 20.24 -3.03
N ASP A 19 -0.61 20.92 -2.14
CA ASP A 19 -1.18 21.84 -1.15
C ASP A 19 -2.37 21.25 -0.37
N HIS A 20 -2.19 20.02 0.13
CA HIS A 20 -3.21 19.23 0.85
C HIS A 20 -4.46 18.84 0.04
N LYS A 21 -4.45 19.06 -1.28
CA LYS A 21 -5.51 18.64 -2.20
C LYS A 21 -5.06 17.45 -3.04
N VAL A 22 -5.96 16.49 -3.20
CA VAL A 22 -5.78 15.37 -4.14
C VAL A 22 -6.12 15.88 -5.54
N LEU A 23 -5.13 15.97 -6.42
CA LEU A 23 -5.32 16.37 -7.81
C LEU A 23 -5.76 15.17 -8.67
N ALA A 24 -5.21 14.00 -8.37
CA ALA A 24 -5.63 12.74 -8.99
C ALA A 24 -5.49 11.59 -7.98
N ASN A 25 -6.40 10.63 -8.08
CA ASN A 25 -6.34 9.34 -7.40
C ASN A 25 -7.01 8.31 -8.31
N ILE A 26 -6.20 7.48 -8.96
CA ILE A 26 -6.69 6.43 -9.86
C ILE A 26 -6.37 5.05 -9.29
N SER A 27 -7.23 4.09 -9.63
CA SER A 27 -7.12 2.68 -9.25
C SER A 27 -7.53 1.86 -10.47
N LEU A 28 -6.56 1.22 -11.12
CA LEU A 28 -6.74 0.53 -12.41
C LEU A 28 -6.29 -0.92 -12.31
N LEU A 29 -6.98 -1.82 -13.00
CA LEU A 29 -6.54 -3.22 -13.10
C LEU A 29 -5.20 -3.30 -13.83
N LYS A 30 -4.32 -4.18 -13.35
CA LYS A 30 -3.02 -4.42 -13.99
C LYS A 30 -3.19 -5.16 -15.30
N GLN A 31 -2.76 -4.52 -16.38
CA GLN A 31 -2.66 -5.13 -17.70
C GLN A 31 -1.20 -5.43 -18.05
N LYS A 32 -0.95 -6.37 -18.97
CA LYS A 32 0.39 -6.69 -19.44
C LYS A 32 0.68 -5.95 -20.76
N PRO A 33 1.89 -5.39 -20.96
CA PRO A 33 3.03 -5.36 -20.04
C PRO A 33 2.91 -4.27 -18.94
N PHE A 34 2.94 -4.68 -17.67
CA PHE A 34 2.56 -3.81 -16.54
C PHE A 34 3.50 -2.61 -16.32
N SER A 35 4.81 -2.78 -16.53
CA SER A 35 5.78 -1.70 -16.37
C SER A 35 5.51 -0.53 -17.32
N GLU A 36 5.18 -0.83 -18.58
CA GLU A 36 4.84 0.20 -19.57
C GLU A 36 3.51 0.86 -19.24
N VAL A 37 2.50 0.08 -18.83
CA VAL A 37 1.18 0.61 -18.47
C VAL A 37 1.31 1.61 -17.33
N LEU A 38 2.07 1.28 -16.28
CA LEU A 38 2.28 2.20 -15.15
C LEU A 38 2.91 3.53 -15.60
N ILE A 39 3.97 3.48 -16.41
CA ILE A 39 4.66 4.68 -16.88
C ILE A 39 3.75 5.50 -17.81
N LYS A 40 3.01 4.85 -18.71
CA LYS A 40 2.04 5.50 -19.61
C LYS A 40 0.95 6.21 -18.82
N GLU A 41 0.44 5.61 -17.74
CA GLU A 41 -0.56 6.27 -16.89
C GLU A 41 0.00 7.45 -16.10
N ILE A 42 1.24 7.38 -15.60
CA ILE A 42 1.90 8.52 -14.97
C ILE A 42 2.05 9.67 -15.98
N ASP A 43 2.55 9.38 -17.19
CA ASP A 43 2.72 10.37 -18.26
C ASP A 43 1.38 10.97 -18.71
N ARG A 44 0.34 10.14 -18.85
CA ARG A 44 -1.03 10.59 -19.15
C ARG A 44 -1.53 11.58 -18.10
N LEU A 45 -1.44 11.21 -16.81
CA LEU A 45 -1.85 12.08 -15.71
C LEU A 45 -1.07 13.40 -15.70
N PHE A 46 0.25 13.35 -15.94
CA PHE A 46 1.06 14.57 -15.98
C PHE A 46 0.64 15.49 -17.13
N LYS A 47 0.37 14.94 -18.31
CA LYS A 47 -0.12 15.72 -19.46
C LYS A 47 -1.49 16.32 -19.20
N GLU A 48 -2.45 15.52 -18.71
CA GLU A 48 -3.82 15.98 -18.43
C GLU A 48 -3.88 17.10 -17.37
N MET A 49 -2.95 17.09 -16.41
CA MET A 49 -2.88 18.09 -15.34
C MET A 49 -1.81 19.16 -15.57
N GLU A 50 -1.16 19.17 -16.73
CA GLU A 50 -0.07 20.10 -17.07
C GLU A 50 1.06 20.12 -16.03
N ILE A 51 1.37 18.95 -15.47
CA ILE A 51 2.42 18.76 -14.46
C ILE A 51 3.74 18.47 -15.17
N LEU A 52 4.71 19.35 -14.97
CA LEU A 52 6.10 19.06 -15.33
C LEU A 52 6.70 18.09 -14.29
N PRO A 53 7.48 17.06 -14.70
CA PRO A 53 8.08 16.11 -13.76
C PRO A 53 8.85 16.76 -12.60
N GLN A 54 9.53 17.88 -12.87
CA GLN A 54 10.31 18.65 -11.90
C GLN A 54 9.46 19.31 -10.80
N MET A 55 8.14 19.40 -10.97
CA MET A 55 7.23 19.93 -9.95
C MET A 55 6.96 18.92 -8.82
N ILE A 56 7.25 17.64 -9.08
CA ILE A 56 7.20 16.60 -8.06
C ILE A 56 8.40 16.78 -7.13
N THR A 57 8.10 16.91 -5.85
CA THR A 57 9.07 17.17 -4.78
C THR A 57 9.29 15.98 -3.87
N LYS A 58 8.42 14.96 -3.94
CA LYS A 58 8.49 13.72 -3.15
C LYS A 58 7.83 12.57 -3.91
N VAL A 59 8.40 11.38 -3.78
CA VAL A 59 7.80 10.13 -4.27
C VAL A 59 7.47 9.23 -3.07
N ILE A 60 6.32 8.58 -3.10
CA ILE A 60 5.90 7.61 -2.09
C ILE A 60 5.58 6.29 -2.79
N VAL A 61 6.02 5.16 -2.26
CA VAL A 61 5.75 3.85 -2.85
C VAL A 61 5.41 2.79 -1.81
N ASN A 62 4.49 1.88 -2.14
CA ASN A 62 4.24 0.71 -1.29
C ASN A 62 5.42 -0.27 -1.38
N LYS A 63 5.96 -0.71 -0.22
CA LYS A 63 6.99 -1.76 -0.17
C LYS A 63 6.45 -3.15 0.17
N GLY A 64 5.15 -3.31 0.35
CA GLY A 64 4.48 -4.58 0.57
C GLY A 64 4.07 -4.82 2.02
N PRO A 65 3.62 -6.04 2.37
CA PRO A 65 3.63 -7.23 1.53
C PRO A 65 2.55 -7.24 0.43
N GLY A 66 2.69 -8.13 -0.55
CA GLY A 66 1.78 -8.28 -1.71
C GLY A 66 2.45 -8.94 -2.92
N SER A 67 1.90 -8.69 -4.11
CA SER A 67 2.42 -9.12 -5.42
C SER A 67 3.87 -8.69 -5.64
N MET A 68 4.80 -9.64 -5.52
CA MET A 68 6.24 -9.37 -5.61
C MET A 68 6.65 -8.74 -6.95
N THR A 69 6.10 -9.22 -8.07
CA THR A 69 6.33 -8.63 -9.39
C THR A 69 5.84 -7.19 -9.46
N GLY A 70 4.65 -6.92 -8.91
CA GLY A 70 4.09 -5.57 -8.86
C GLY A 70 4.93 -4.61 -8.01
N LEU A 71 5.32 -5.04 -6.82
CA LEU A 71 6.15 -4.27 -5.89
C LEU A 71 7.50 -3.92 -6.52
N LYS A 72 8.17 -4.89 -7.16
CA LYS A 72 9.44 -4.63 -7.86
C LYS A 72 9.29 -3.56 -8.94
N VAL A 73 8.23 -3.62 -9.75
CA VAL A 73 7.96 -2.62 -10.79
C VAL A 73 7.71 -1.24 -10.17
N GLY A 74 6.82 -1.14 -9.19
CA GLY A 74 6.49 0.12 -8.53
C GLY A 74 7.70 0.78 -7.85
N ILE A 75 8.47 -0.01 -7.09
CA ILE A 75 9.69 0.46 -6.43
C ILE A 75 10.75 0.88 -7.46
N SER A 76 10.92 0.14 -8.56
CA SER A 76 11.88 0.50 -9.61
C SER A 76 11.52 1.83 -10.29
N VAL A 77 10.24 2.05 -10.59
CA VAL A 77 9.76 3.32 -11.16
C VAL A 77 9.95 4.46 -10.15
N ALA A 78 9.56 4.24 -8.89
CA ALA A 78 9.69 5.25 -7.83
C ALA A 78 11.15 5.63 -7.56
N LYS A 79 12.06 4.65 -7.45
CA LYS A 79 13.51 4.87 -7.28
C LYS A 79 14.09 5.64 -8.46
N SER A 80 13.77 5.23 -9.68
CA SER A 80 14.25 5.90 -10.90
C SER A 80 13.79 7.35 -10.95
N PHE A 81 12.50 7.60 -10.69
CA PHE A 81 11.94 8.95 -10.69
C PHE A 81 12.58 9.83 -9.61
N ALA A 82 12.70 9.30 -8.38
CA ALA A 82 13.29 10.01 -7.26
C ALA A 82 14.77 10.34 -7.50
N TYR A 83 15.53 9.38 -8.03
CA TYR A 83 16.95 9.52 -8.32
C TYR A 83 17.22 10.57 -9.40
N VAL A 84 16.52 10.50 -10.54
CA VAL A 84 16.72 11.44 -11.67
C VAL A 84 16.38 12.88 -11.28
N ASN A 85 15.37 13.06 -10.43
CA ASN A 85 14.95 14.39 -9.98
C ASN A 85 15.62 14.85 -8.68
N ASN A 86 16.50 14.03 -8.07
CA ASN A 86 17.15 14.30 -6.79
C ASN A 86 16.14 14.70 -5.67
N ILE A 87 15.08 13.91 -5.53
CA ILE A 87 14.01 14.15 -4.54
C ILE A 87 13.88 12.97 -3.56
N PRO A 88 13.40 13.21 -2.33
CA PRO A 88 13.26 12.14 -1.34
C PRO A 88 12.20 11.12 -1.74
N LEU A 89 12.49 9.87 -1.37
CA LEU A 89 11.63 8.71 -1.56
C LEU A 89 11.14 8.22 -0.21
N TYR A 90 9.85 7.97 -0.10
CA TYR A 90 9.22 7.43 1.10
C TYR A 90 8.55 6.10 0.77
N SER A 91 8.35 5.26 1.79
CA SER A 91 7.58 4.03 1.63
C SER A 91 6.53 3.80 2.70
N TYR A 92 5.62 2.86 2.45
CA TYR A 92 4.69 2.37 3.46
C TYR A 92 4.48 0.85 3.33
N ILE A 93 4.00 0.25 4.41
CA ILE A 93 3.68 -1.17 4.49
C ILE A 93 2.18 -1.37 4.26
N SER A 94 1.81 -2.25 3.34
CA SER A 94 0.41 -2.50 2.95
C SER A 94 -0.49 -2.76 4.15
N LEU A 95 -0.10 -3.69 5.02
CA LEU A 95 -0.90 -4.08 6.19
C LEU A 95 -1.08 -2.94 7.19
N ASP A 96 -0.04 -2.12 7.40
CA ASP A 96 -0.11 -0.99 8.33
C ASP A 96 -1.06 0.08 7.78
N VAL A 97 -1.04 0.35 6.48
CA VAL A 97 -1.95 1.32 5.85
C VAL A 97 -3.39 0.83 5.86
N MET A 98 -3.62 -0.46 5.57
CA MET A 98 -4.95 -1.09 5.67
C MET A 98 -5.52 -0.95 7.10
N ALA A 99 -4.68 -1.18 8.11
CA ALA A 99 -5.06 -0.99 9.51
C ALA A 99 -5.34 0.47 9.84
N TYR A 100 -4.46 1.37 9.42
CA TYR A 100 -4.55 2.79 9.73
C TYR A 100 -5.82 3.45 9.18
N LYS A 101 -6.33 2.97 8.03
CA LYS A 101 -7.60 3.41 7.45
C LYS A 101 -8.77 3.24 8.42
N TYR A 102 -8.76 2.19 9.24
CA TYR A 102 -9.80 1.89 10.22
C TYR A 102 -9.33 2.09 11.68
N ARG A 103 -8.32 2.93 11.92
CA ARG A 103 -7.78 3.24 13.26
C ARG A 103 -8.80 3.77 14.27
N PHE A 104 -9.99 4.19 13.84
CA PHE A 104 -11.07 4.64 14.72
C PHE A 104 -11.97 3.50 15.22
N PHE A 105 -11.82 2.28 14.67
CA PHE A 105 -12.52 1.10 15.17
C PHE A 105 -12.12 0.84 16.63
N LYS A 106 -13.10 0.65 17.52
CA LYS A 106 -12.87 0.34 18.93
C LYS A 106 -12.75 -1.18 19.09
N GLY A 107 -11.51 -1.67 19.17
CA GLY A 107 -11.25 -3.10 19.33
C GLY A 107 -9.91 -3.51 18.73
N ARG A 108 -9.77 -4.80 18.43
CA ARG A 108 -8.59 -5.31 17.73
C ARG A 108 -8.81 -5.24 16.22
N LEU A 109 -7.78 -4.84 15.49
CA LEU A 109 -7.82 -4.82 14.04
C LEU A 109 -6.85 -5.85 13.49
N ILE A 110 -7.29 -6.57 12.46
CA ILE A 110 -6.46 -7.49 11.70
C ILE A 110 -6.37 -6.98 10.28
N SER A 111 -5.16 -6.88 9.72
CA SER A 111 -5.00 -6.72 8.28
C SER A 111 -4.48 -8.02 7.68
N ALA A 112 -5.09 -8.44 6.58
CA ALA A 112 -4.73 -9.66 5.87
C ALA A 112 -4.69 -9.47 4.35
N ILE A 113 -3.62 -9.95 3.71
CA ILE A 113 -3.46 -9.94 2.25
C ILE A 113 -3.18 -11.35 1.79
N ASN A 114 -3.82 -11.80 0.72
CA ASN A 114 -3.54 -13.10 0.12
C ASN A 114 -2.07 -13.22 -0.32
N ALA A 115 -1.39 -14.26 0.16
CA ALA A 115 0.01 -14.57 -0.15
C ALA A 115 0.15 -15.68 -1.22
N GLY A 116 -0.95 -16.19 -1.76
CA GLY A 116 -1.01 -17.36 -2.63
C GLY A 116 -0.95 -18.67 -1.84
N LYS A 117 -1.17 -19.80 -2.52
CA LYS A 117 -1.06 -21.17 -1.95
C LYS A 117 -1.83 -21.35 -0.62
N SER A 118 -3.03 -20.78 -0.53
CA SER A 118 -3.89 -20.81 0.67
C SER A 118 -3.24 -20.19 1.92
N GLN A 119 -2.32 -19.24 1.72
CA GLN A 119 -1.67 -18.48 2.78
C GLN A 119 -2.04 -17.00 2.72
N VAL A 120 -1.87 -16.31 3.86
CA VAL A 120 -2.12 -14.89 4.02
C VAL A 120 -0.96 -14.22 4.76
N PHE A 121 -0.55 -13.05 4.29
CA PHE A 121 0.21 -12.11 5.10
C PHE A 121 -0.75 -11.50 6.12
N PHE A 122 -0.36 -11.48 7.38
CA PHE A 122 -1.25 -11.19 8.49
C PHE A 122 -0.55 -10.39 9.59
N ARG A 123 -1.25 -9.41 10.16
CA ARG A 123 -0.81 -8.69 11.37
C ARG A 123 -2.01 -8.22 12.21
N GLU A 124 -1.91 -8.38 13.53
CA GLU A 124 -2.85 -7.82 14.52
C GLU A 124 -2.39 -6.46 15.03
N TYR A 125 -3.34 -5.58 15.30
CA TYR A 125 -3.14 -4.24 15.81
C TYR A 125 -4.10 -3.91 16.96
N ILE A 126 -3.62 -3.09 17.88
CA ILE A 126 -4.43 -2.33 18.82
C ILE A 126 -4.58 -0.91 18.25
N THR A 127 -5.80 -0.36 18.28
CA THR A 127 -6.06 1.02 17.87
C THR A 127 -6.16 1.93 19.10
N THR A 128 -5.73 3.19 18.95
CA THR A 128 -5.84 4.23 20.00
C THR A 128 -6.71 5.40 19.53
N MET A 129 -7.68 5.13 18.65
CA MET A 129 -8.46 6.09 17.84
C MET A 129 -7.63 6.92 16.86
N THR A 130 -6.36 7.23 17.14
CA THR A 130 -5.53 8.12 16.30
C THR A 130 -4.30 7.44 15.71
N THR A 131 -3.87 6.32 16.31
CA THR A 131 -2.76 5.49 15.84
C THR A 131 -3.15 4.01 15.84
N ILE A 132 -2.27 3.21 15.25
CA ILE A 132 -2.27 1.76 15.30
C ILE A 132 -0.98 1.29 15.97
N ILE A 133 -1.06 0.24 16.77
CA ILE A 133 0.09 -0.37 17.44
C ILE A 133 0.12 -1.83 17.01
N PRO A 134 1.13 -2.27 16.25
CA PRO A 134 1.23 -3.67 15.88
C PRO A 134 1.53 -4.53 17.10
N MET A 135 0.84 -5.67 17.22
CA MET A 135 1.01 -6.58 18.36
C MET A 135 2.17 -7.56 18.18
N HIS A 136 2.60 -7.78 16.94
CA HIS A 136 3.69 -8.67 16.56
C HIS A 136 4.22 -8.32 15.16
N GLU A 137 5.31 -8.93 14.75
CA GLU A 137 5.82 -8.86 13.37
C GLU A 137 4.85 -9.47 12.36
N ILE A 138 4.96 -9.14 11.08
CA ILE A 138 4.08 -9.71 10.06
C ILE A 138 4.31 -11.22 9.96
N LYS A 139 3.23 -11.99 9.95
CA LYS A 139 3.26 -13.46 9.82
C LYS A 139 2.67 -13.91 8.50
N VAL A 140 3.06 -15.11 8.07
CA VAL A 140 2.37 -15.87 7.03
C VAL A 140 1.65 -17.03 7.71
N ILE A 141 0.33 -17.10 7.56
CA ILE A 141 -0.50 -18.19 8.12
C ILE A 141 -1.39 -18.77 7.03
N LYS A 142 -2.04 -19.91 7.29
CA LYS A 142 -3.06 -20.44 6.37
C LYS A 142 -4.34 -19.60 6.46
N VAL A 143 -5.08 -19.53 5.36
CA VAL A 143 -6.41 -18.89 5.32
C VAL A 143 -7.36 -19.50 6.38
N GLU A 144 -7.31 -20.83 6.55
CA GLU A 144 -8.09 -21.55 7.57
C GLU A 144 -7.75 -21.10 9.01
N ASP A 145 -6.49 -20.80 9.28
CA ASP A 145 -6.08 -20.30 10.60
C ASP A 145 -6.55 -18.87 10.84
N LEU A 146 -6.65 -18.05 9.78
CA LEU A 146 -7.22 -16.71 9.87
C LEU A 146 -8.70 -16.73 10.27
N GLN A 147 -9.48 -17.72 9.82
CA GLN A 147 -10.90 -17.83 10.16
C GLN A 147 -11.14 -17.93 11.67
N LYS A 148 -10.19 -18.51 12.42
CA LYS A 148 -10.22 -18.61 13.89
C LYS A 148 -10.19 -17.25 14.60
N TYR A 149 -9.85 -16.17 13.88
CA TYR A 149 -9.82 -14.81 14.41
C TYR A 149 -11.12 -14.04 14.15
N ILE A 150 -12.10 -14.60 13.44
CA ILE A 150 -13.41 -13.97 13.21
C ILE A 150 -14.20 -13.97 14.52
N SER A 151 -14.34 -12.79 15.14
CA SER A 151 -15.13 -12.57 16.35
C SER A 151 -15.62 -11.12 16.46
N ASP A 152 -16.72 -10.89 17.19
CA ASP A 152 -17.42 -9.58 17.27
C ASP A 152 -16.52 -8.40 17.71
N ASN A 153 -15.47 -8.65 18.48
CA ASN A 153 -14.56 -7.63 19.00
C ASN A 153 -13.33 -7.35 18.10
N LYS A 154 -13.28 -7.97 16.92
CA LYS A 154 -12.22 -7.79 15.93
C LYS A 154 -12.79 -7.19 14.66
N LEU A 155 -12.00 -6.40 13.95
CA LEU A 155 -12.27 -5.99 12.57
C LEU A 155 -11.20 -6.62 11.68
N ILE A 156 -11.60 -7.39 10.68
CA ILE A 156 -10.66 -8.00 9.73
C ILE A 156 -10.73 -7.22 8.41
N VAL A 157 -9.65 -6.54 8.08
CA VAL A 157 -9.48 -5.77 6.85
C VAL A 157 -8.68 -6.62 5.87
N THR A 158 -9.28 -6.97 4.74
CA THR A 158 -8.67 -7.87 3.77
C THR A 158 -8.46 -7.22 2.42
N LYS A 159 -7.51 -7.74 1.64
CA LYS A 159 -7.33 -7.39 0.23
C LYS A 159 -6.89 -8.63 -0.57
N ASN A 160 -7.49 -8.81 -1.75
CA ASN A 160 -7.29 -9.96 -2.65
C ASN A 160 -7.57 -11.32 -1.98
N LEU A 161 -8.40 -11.33 -0.95
CA LEU A 161 -8.68 -12.50 -0.13
C LEU A 161 -10.19 -12.71 -0.01
N ASP A 162 -10.65 -13.87 -0.45
CA ASP A 162 -12.02 -14.30 -0.25
C ASP A 162 -12.18 -14.90 1.13
N LEU A 163 -12.70 -14.08 2.03
CA LEU A 163 -13.06 -14.44 3.39
C LEU A 163 -14.47 -13.91 3.66
N GLU A 164 -15.30 -14.74 4.29
CA GLU A 164 -16.68 -14.42 4.66
C GLU A 164 -16.81 -14.33 6.18
N GLY A 165 -17.65 -13.42 6.65
CA GLY A 165 -17.82 -13.15 8.08
C GLY A 165 -18.48 -11.79 8.34
N ILE A 166 -18.99 -11.63 9.55
CA ILE A 166 -19.80 -10.48 9.98
C ILE A 166 -19.02 -9.17 10.17
N ASN A 167 -17.71 -9.26 10.34
CA ASN A 167 -16.80 -8.17 10.75
C ASN A 167 -15.61 -8.03 9.77
N ILE A 168 -15.87 -8.28 8.49
CA ILE A 168 -14.85 -8.30 7.44
C ILE A 168 -15.07 -7.13 6.49
N VAL A 169 -13.98 -6.40 6.22
CA VAL A 169 -13.98 -5.32 5.25
C VAL A 169 -12.98 -5.63 4.14
N LYS A 170 -13.48 -5.77 2.91
CA LYS A 170 -12.67 -6.00 1.72
C LYS A 170 -12.27 -4.66 1.09
N ILE A 171 -10.97 -4.37 1.04
CA ILE A 171 -10.45 -3.22 0.30
C ILE A 171 -10.33 -3.62 -1.17
N LEU A 172 -11.02 -2.88 -2.04
CA LEU A 172 -10.99 -3.08 -3.49
C LEU A 172 -9.93 -2.19 -4.14
N ASP A 173 -9.91 -0.89 -3.79
CA ASP A 173 -9.02 0.11 -4.40
C ASP A 173 -7.55 -0.01 -3.99
N SER A 174 -6.67 0.61 -4.79
CA SER A 174 -5.26 0.80 -4.43
C SER A 174 -5.12 1.53 -3.09
N LEU A 175 -3.97 1.37 -2.45
CA LEU A 175 -3.59 2.09 -1.24
C LEU A 175 -2.81 3.37 -1.53
N SER A 176 -2.75 3.84 -2.77
CA SER A 176 -1.88 4.97 -3.15
C SER A 176 -2.18 6.25 -2.36
N LEU A 177 -3.46 6.60 -2.16
CA LEU A 177 -3.87 7.76 -1.36
C LEU A 177 -3.66 7.51 0.13
N ASP A 178 -4.20 6.41 0.66
CA ASP A 178 -4.12 6.08 2.10
C ASP A 178 -2.65 5.96 2.55
N GLY A 179 -1.81 5.35 1.72
CA GLY A 179 -0.38 5.20 1.93
C GLY A 179 0.40 6.51 1.82
N ALA A 180 0.00 7.42 0.93
CA ALA A 180 0.56 8.77 0.90
C ALA A 180 0.33 9.51 2.22
N LEU A 181 -0.92 9.51 2.69
CA LEU A 181 -1.30 10.16 3.96
C LEU A 181 -0.61 9.51 5.15
N TYR A 182 -0.53 8.17 5.17
CA TYR A 182 0.18 7.43 6.21
C TYR A 182 1.66 7.78 6.25
N SER A 183 2.34 7.72 5.10
CA SER A 183 3.77 7.97 4.98
C SER A 183 4.14 9.41 5.36
N LEU A 184 3.35 10.39 4.93
CA LEU A 184 3.58 11.80 5.29
C LEU A 184 3.43 12.06 6.79
N LYS A 185 2.46 11.40 7.44
CA LYS A 185 2.27 11.52 8.89
C LYS A 185 3.43 10.89 9.68
N HIS A 186 3.94 9.75 9.22
CA HIS A 186 4.96 8.98 9.95
C HIS A 186 6.40 9.25 9.48
N LYS A 187 6.60 10.10 8.46
CA LYS A 187 7.91 10.48 7.90
C LYS A 187 8.79 9.29 7.55
N THR A 188 8.23 8.32 6.83
CA THR A 188 8.89 7.06 6.45
C THR A 188 9.85 7.22 5.26
N GLU A 189 10.83 8.10 5.41
CA GLU A 189 11.85 8.36 4.38
C GLU A 189 12.77 7.15 4.22
N GLU A 190 13.14 6.84 2.97
CA GLU A 190 13.90 5.67 2.60
C GLU A 190 15.21 6.05 1.91
N ASN A 191 16.22 5.21 2.08
CA ASN A 191 17.42 5.31 1.26
C ASN A 191 17.11 4.73 -0.14
N ILE A 192 17.15 5.58 -1.17
CA ILE A 192 16.84 5.22 -2.56
C ILE A 192 17.63 3.98 -3.02
N PHE A 193 18.90 3.83 -2.63
CA PHE A 193 19.74 2.71 -3.05
C PHE A 193 19.46 1.40 -2.31
N LYS A 194 18.84 1.47 -1.12
CA LYS A 194 18.59 0.31 -0.26
C LYS A 194 17.12 -0.14 -0.23
N LEU A 195 16.19 0.68 -0.74
CA LEU A 195 14.78 0.33 -0.75
C LEU A 195 14.54 -0.88 -1.64
N GLU A 196 13.97 -1.92 -1.04
CA GLU A 196 13.60 -3.20 -1.65
C GLU A 196 12.18 -3.59 -1.19
N PRO A 197 11.48 -4.49 -1.92
CA PRO A 197 10.25 -5.09 -1.42
C PRO A 197 10.44 -5.74 -0.05
N LEU A 198 9.41 -5.70 0.77
CA LEU A 198 9.36 -6.40 2.04
C LEU A 198 9.20 -7.90 1.78
N TYR A 199 10.29 -8.65 1.92
CA TYR A 199 10.29 -10.10 1.86
C TYR A 199 9.90 -10.68 3.23
N ILE A 200 8.84 -11.48 3.25
CA ILE A 200 8.38 -12.16 4.45
C ILE A 200 8.58 -13.65 4.24
N ASN A 201 9.55 -14.21 4.97
CA ASN A 201 9.83 -15.64 4.93
C ASN A 201 8.89 -16.36 5.90
N ASN A 202 8.45 -17.55 5.52
CA ASN A 202 7.83 -18.47 6.45
C ASN A 202 8.96 -19.05 7.33
N PRO A 203 8.86 -19.00 8.67
CA PRO A 203 9.81 -19.71 9.53
C PRO A 203 9.78 -21.23 9.28
#